data_AF-A0A8H5P6R5-F1
#
_entry.id   AF-A0A8H5P6R5-F1
#
_cell.length_a   1.000
_cell.length_b   1.000
_cell.length_c   1.000
_cell.angle_alpha   90.00
_cell.angle_beta   90.00
_cell.angle_gamma   90.00
#
_symmetry.space_group_name_H-M   'P 1'
#
loop_
_entity.id
_entity.type
_entity.pdbx_description
1 polymer ?
#
loop_
_entity_poly.entity_id
_entity_poly.type
_entity_poly.pdbx_seq_one_letter_code
_entity_poly.pdbx_strand_id
1 'polypeptide(L)'
;MAWPTAEENTRLRARQLRRFHEKHISSKGPLKNADKITETDMDLATTLAPDCDLKFCDKDEEEYPKQWETNPRSLGFILSNFRLKAKEITDAINREIDDAIAGNGTFIPPVFPGGYGDREQIRSLQKVNKRLHAVLREEKEKAKKYLARAEEAEAELQRLLEGLEDEDDEEGGDSEEEDEDDDYDEEEENRKRKRRKIDGGDNGVRETIHCSQPGARTRK
;
A
#
# COMPACT_ATOMS: atom_id res chain seq x y z
N MET A 1 13.74 15.04 34.88
CA MET A 1 14.04 13.91 33.99
C MET A 1 12.74 13.49 33.34
N ALA A 2 12.67 13.46 32.00
CA ALA A 2 11.50 12.92 31.30
C ALA A 2 11.54 11.39 31.40
N TRP A 3 10.40 10.77 31.69
CA TRP A 3 10.27 9.32 31.69
C TRP A 3 10.30 8.81 30.24
N PRO A 4 10.93 7.65 29.95
CA PRO A 4 10.96 7.09 28.61
C PRO A 4 9.55 6.85 28.08
N THR A 5 9.30 7.18 26.82
CA THR A 5 8.00 6.98 26.18
C THR A 5 7.69 5.47 26.03
N ALA A 6 6.42 5.13 25.80
CA ALA A 6 6.03 3.74 25.55
C ALA A 6 6.75 3.14 24.33
N GLU A 7 7.01 3.97 23.31
CA GLU A 7 7.74 3.57 22.12
C GLU A 7 9.23 3.33 22.41
N GLU A 8 9.90 4.26 23.10
CA GLU A 8 11.30 4.10 23.52
C GLU A 8 11.49 2.84 24.38
N ASN A 9 10.58 2.59 25.31
CA ASN A 9 10.58 1.36 26.12
C ASN A 9 10.42 0.11 25.25
N THR A 10 9.54 0.15 24.23
CA THR A 10 9.34 -0.99 23.32
C THR A 10 10.58 -1.23 22.46
N ARG A 11 11.24 -0.17 21.97
CA ARG A 11 12.52 -0.26 21.25
C ARG A 11 13.65 -0.79 22.13
N LEU A 12 13.70 -0.40 23.40
CA LEU A 12 14.63 -0.99 24.38
C LEU A 12 14.37 -2.49 24.55
N ARG A 13 13.10 -2.90 24.71
CA ARG A 13 12.75 -4.33 24.79
C ARG A 13 13.14 -5.09 23.52
N ALA A 14 12.98 -4.50 22.34
CA ALA A 14 13.46 -5.08 21.08
C ALA A 14 14.97 -5.36 21.13
N ARG A 15 15.79 -4.38 21.57
CA ARG A 15 17.25 -4.59 21.73
C ARG A 15 17.57 -5.72 22.71
N GLN A 16 16.95 -5.70 23.89
CA GLN A 16 17.18 -6.71 24.93
C GLN A 16 16.80 -8.13 24.47
N LEU A 17 15.67 -8.29 23.78
CA LEU A 17 15.24 -9.56 23.21
C LEU A 17 16.24 -10.07 22.17
N ARG A 18 16.75 -9.20 21.29
CA ARG A 18 17.76 -9.57 20.30
C ARG A 18 19.06 -10.03 20.95
N ARG A 19 19.55 -9.32 21.97
CA ARG A 19 20.77 -9.71 22.72
C ARG A 19 20.58 -11.05 23.42
N PHE A 20 19.43 -11.25 24.07
CA PHE A 20 19.11 -12.50 24.75
C PHE A 20 19.07 -13.67 23.76
N HIS A 21 18.44 -13.48 22.60
CA HIS A 21 18.39 -14.48 21.54
C HIS A 21 19.77 -14.75 20.91
N GLU A 22 20.57 -13.72 20.65
CA GLU A 22 21.94 -13.88 20.14
C GLU A 22 22.82 -14.65 21.14
N LYS A 23 22.68 -14.37 22.44
CA LYS A 23 23.41 -15.10 23.48
C LYS A 23 22.96 -16.57 23.59
N HIS A 24 21.69 -16.87 23.31
CA HIS A 24 21.19 -18.26 23.22
C HIS A 24 21.77 -19.00 22.00
N ILE A 25 21.92 -18.34 20.85
CA ILE A 25 22.52 -18.91 19.64
C ILE A 25 24.05 -19.00 19.76
N SER A 26 24.67 -18.05 20.45
CA SER A 26 26.13 -17.98 20.62
C SER A 26 26.66 -19.06 21.59
N SER A 27 27.94 -19.36 21.48
CA SER A 27 28.67 -20.49 22.12
C SER A 27 28.63 -20.61 23.66
N LYS A 28 27.88 -19.76 24.37
CA LYS A 28 27.69 -19.83 25.84
C LYS A 28 26.56 -20.78 26.27
N GLY A 29 25.98 -21.51 25.31
CA GLY A 29 24.98 -22.55 25.53
C GLY A 29 23.55 -22.01 25.52
N PRO A 30 22.56 -22.90 25.29
CA PRO A 30 21.17 -22.48 25.17
C PRO A 30 20.71 -21.86 26.48
N LEU A 31 20.37 -20.58 26.43
CA LEU A 31 19.74 -19.90 27.57
C LEU A 31 18.38 -20.53 27.85
N LYS A 32 18.09 -20.73 29.13
CA LYS A 32 16.78 -21.22 29.58
C LYS A 32 15.68 -20.25 29.12
N ASN A 33 14.56 -20.81 28.68
CA ASN A 33 13.37 -20.09 28.20
C ASN A 33 13.53 -19.33 26.88
N ALA A 34 14.71 -19.25 26.27
CA ALA A 34 14.92 -18.52 25.02
C ALA A 34 14.18 -19.15 23.83
N ASP A 35 13.90 -20.45 23.86
CA ASP A 35 13.07 -21.15 22.86
C ASP A 35 11.65 -20.57 22.73
N LYS A 36 11.21 -19.74 23.69
CA LYS A 36 9.91 -19.05 23.64
C LYS A 36 9.89 -17.84 22.70
N ILE A 37 11.07 -17.33 22.33
CA ILE A 37 11.21 -16.25 21.37
C ILE A 37 11.04 -16.86 19.98
N THR A 38 10.01 -16.42 19.27
CA THR A 38 9.74 -16.92 17.92
C THR A 38 10.47 -16.06 16.88
N GLU A 39 10.59 -16.59 15.66
CA GLU A 39 11.12 -15.83 14.51
C GLU A 39 10.34 -14.52 14.29
N THR A 40 9.01 -14.55 14.44
CA THR A 40 8.18 -13.35 14.34
C THR A 40 8.53 -12.29 15.39
N ASP A 41 8.93 -12.70 16.59
CA ASP A 41 9.36 -11.76 17.63
C ASP A 41 10.68 -11.09 17.24
N MET A 42 11.57 -11.86 16.61
CA MET A 42 12.86 -11.37 16.11
C MET A 42 12.69 -10.45 14.91
N ASP A 43 11.73 -10.72 14.01
CA ASP A 43 11.38 -9.83 12.91
C ASP A 43 10.84 -8.49 13.41
N LEU A 44 9.93 -8.51 14.38
CA LEU A 44 9.42 -7.30 15.04
C LEU A 44 10.54 -6.55 15.75
N ALA A 45 11.39 -7.25 16.49
CA ALA A 45 12.51 -6.63 17.20
C ALA A 45 13.52 -6.00 16.24
N THR A 46 13.82 -6.66 15.12
CA THR A 46 14.69 -6.13 14.07
C THR A 46 14.06 -4.93 13.38
N THR A 47 12.73 -4.91 13.22
CA THR A 47 12.01 -3.78 12.61
C THR A 47 12.06 -2.53 13.49
N LEU A 48 11.99 -2.69 14.81
CA LEU A 48 11.95 -1.60 15.80
C LEU A 48 13.32 -1.14 16.29
N ALA A 49 14.27 -2.05 16.39
CA ALA A 49 15.63 -1.78 16.84
C ALA A 49 16.61 -2.47 15.89
N PRO A 50 16.83 -1.92 14.69
CA PRO A 50 17.62 -2.56 13.63
C PRO A 50 19.14 -2.47 13.84
N ASP A 51 19.62 -1.66 14.80
CA ASP A 51 21.06 -1.56 15.06
C ASP A 51 21.61 -2.87 15.62
N CYS A 52 22.56 -3.43 14.86
CA CYS A 52 23.12 -4.76 15.08
C CYS A 52 24.29 -4.76 16.06
N ASP A 53 24.63 -3.62 16.66
CA ASP A 53 25.68 -3.55 17.66
C ASP A 53 25.16 -4.04 19.03
N LEU A 54 24.76 -5.31 19.05
CA LEU A 54 24.31 -6.06 20.23
C LEU A 54 25.38 -6.11 21.33
N LYS A 55 26.63 -5.78 20.99
CA LYS A 55 27.78 -5.66 21.88
C LYS A 55 27.86 -4.34 22.64
N PHE A 56 27.19 -3.29 22.19
CA PHE A 56 27.25 -1.97 22.80
C PHE A 56 25.94 -1.70 23.55
N CYS A 57 25.99 -1.82 24.88
CA CYS A 57 25.01 -1.17 25.73
C CYS A 57 25.39 0.31 25.84
N ASP A 58 24.40 1.21 25.81
CA ASP A 58 24.61 2.54 26.36
C ASP A 58 25.04 2.40 27.83
N LYS A 59 25.78 3.38 28.36
CA LYS A 59 26.40 3.31 29.70
C LYS A 59 25.44 2.92 30.83
N ASP A 60 24.14 3.16 30.65
CA ASP A 60 23.08 2.88 31.62
C ASP A 60 22.06 1.83 31.12
N GLU A 61 22.29 1.20 29.96
CA GLU A 61 21.40 0.17 29.39
C GLU A 61 21.76 -1.24 29.88
N GLU A 62 20.84 -1.88 30.60
CA GLU A 62 20.97 -3.29 30.97
C GLU A 62 20.85 -4.19 29.73
N GLU A 63 21.79 -5.14 29.57
CA GLU A 63 21.87 -6.08 28.45
C GLU A 63 20.54 -6.82 28.23
N TYR A 64 19.99 -7.40 29.29
CA TYR A 64 18.61 -7.87 29.40
C TYR A 64 18.31 -8.21 30.88
N PRO A 65 17.04 -8.25 31.30
CA PRO A 65 16.67 -8.64 32.66
C PRO A 65 17.06 -10.09 32.97
N LYS A 66 17.90 -10.31 33.99
CA LYS A 66 18.35 -11.66 34.41
C LYS A 66 17.19 -12.60 34.76
N GLN A 67 16.03 -12.06 35.15
CA GLN A 67 14.83 -12.85 35.44
C GLN A 67 14.33 -13.67 34.23
N TRP A 68 14.73 -13.34 33.00
CA TRP A 68 14.32 -14.11 31.82
C TRP A 68 14.98 -15.50 31.78
N GLU A 69 16.19 -15.64 32.32
CA GLU A 69 16.88 -16.93 32.44
C GLU A 69 16.27 -17.81 33.54
N THR A 70 15.79 -17.19 34.62
CA THR A 70 15.35 -17.91 35.83
C THR A 70 13.85 -18.12 35.90
N ASN A 71 13.04 -17.18 35.38
CA ASN A 71 11.60 -17.18 35.51
C ASN A 71 10.87 -17.20 34.14
N PRO A 72 10.32 -18.36 33.72
CA PRO A 72 9.61 -18.49 32.45
C PRO A 72 8.38 -17.58 32.30
N ARG A 73 7.75 -17.16 33.41
CA ARG A 73 6.59 -16.26 33.39
C ARG A 73 7.00 -14.81 33.11
N SER A 74 8.20 -14.41 33.56
CA SER A 74 8.73 -13.06 33.32
C SER A 74 8.93 -12.81 31.83
N LEU A 75 9.63 -13.71 31.14
CA LEU A 75 9.82 -13.61 29.69
C LEU A 75 8.49 -13.69 28.93
N GLY A 76 7.58 -14.61 29.33
CA GLY A 76 6.27 -14.73 28.70
C GLY A 76 5.43 -13.45 28.78
N PHE A 77 5.39 -12.79 29.94
CA PHE A 77 4.70 -11.52 30.12
C PHE A 77 5.31 -10.40 29.26
N ILE A 78 6.64 -10.33 29.20
CA ILE A 78 7.32 -9.32 28.37
C ILE A 78 7.05 -9.57 26.89
N LEU A 79 7.15 -10.81 26.40
CA LEU A 79 6.88 -11.14 25.00
C LEU A 79 5.44 -10.79 24.61
N SER A 80 4.46 -11.07 25.47
CA SER A 80 3.06 -10.71 25.21
C SER A 80 2.88 -9.21 25.02
N ASN A 81 3.42 -8.40 25.94
CA ASN A 81 3.34 -6.94 25.85
C ASN A 81 4.13 -6.38 24.66
N PHE A 82 5.32 -6.93 24.43
CA PHE A 82 6.19 -6.55 23.32
C PHE A 82 5.48 -6.78 21.98
N ARG A 83 4.91 -7.97 21.75
CA ARG A 83 4.19 -8.29 20.51
C ARG A 83 3.05 -7.31 20.23
N LEU A 84 2.26 -6.98 21.25
CA LEU A 84 1.14 -6.04 21.11
C LEU A 84 1.65 -4.65 20.69
N LYS A 85 2.58 -4.09 21.47
CA LYS A 85 3.11 -2.74 21.22
C LYS A 85 3.95 -2.66 19.95
N ALA A 86 4.70 -3.70 19.62
CA ALA A 86 5.50 -3.73 18.42
C ALA A 86 4.66 -3.76 17.15
N LYS A 87 3.54 -4.49 17.17
CA LYS A 87 2.58 -4.47 16.06
C LYS A 87 1.93 -3.09 15.92
N GLU A 88 1.46 -2.49 17.01
CA GLU A 88 0.87 -1.13 16.98
C GLU A 88 1.83 -0.12 16.34
N ILE A 89 3.11 -0.12 16.74
CA ILE A 89 4.13 0.79 16.19
C ILE A 89 4.42 0.45 14.73
N THR A 90 4.57 -0.83 14.39
CA THR A 90 4.89 -1.25 13.01
C THR A 90 3.74 -0.92 12.05
N ASP A 91 2.49 -1.12 12.47
CA ASP A 91 1.30 -0.78 11.69
C ASP A 91 1.18 0.73 11.50
N ALA A 92 1.48 1.53 12.52
CA ALA A 92 1.54 2.99 12.40
C ALA A 92 2.60 3.43 11.37
N ILE A 93 3.80 2.86 11.44
CA ILE A 93 4.88 3.12 10.47
C ILE A 93 4.44 2.74 9.05
N ASN A 94 3.81 1.58 8.88
CA ASN A 94 3.36 1.12 7.56
C ASN A 94 2.26 2.02 6.97
N ARG A 95 1.31 2.48 7.79
CA ARG A 95 0.28 3.43 7.34
C ARG A 95 0.89 4.75 6.88
N GLU A 96 1.85 5.28 7.64
CA GLU A 96 2.53 6.52 7.27
C GLU A 96 3.30 6.38 5.95
N ILE A 97 3.92 5.21 5.71
CA ILE A 97 4.55 4.90 4.43
C ILE A 97 3.51 4.81 3.30
N ASP A 98 2.37 4.16 3.55
CA ASP A 98 1.31 4.01 2.55
C ASP A 98 0.69 5.36 2.18
N ASP A 99 0.44 6.22 3.16
CA ASP A 99 -0.06 7.58 2.94
C ASP A 99 0.94 8.41 2.13
N ALA A 100 2.23 8.27 2.41
CA ALA A 100 3.29 8.91 1.63
C ALA A 100 3.38 8.40 0.18
N ILE A 101 3.22 7.09 -0.04
CA ILE A 101 3.20 6.49 -1.38
C ILE A 101 1.96 6.93 -2.17
N ALA A 102 0.79 7.00 -1.51
CA ALA A 102 -0.47 7.39 -2.14
C ALA A 102 -0.54 8.89 -2.50
N GLY A 103 0.47 9.69 -2.13
CA GLY A 103 0.47 11.14 -2.34
C GLY A 103 -0.49 11.90 -1.42
N ASN A 104 -1.08 11.23 -0.43
CA ASN A 104 -1.99 11.81 0.55
C ASN A 104 -1.24 12.29 1.81
N GLY A 105 0.00 11.85 2.00
CA GLY A 105 0.90 12.31 3.06
C GLY A 105 1.64 13.58 2.67
N THR A 106 1.76 14.52 3.60
CA THR A 106 2.55 15.76 3.44
C THR A 106 4.05 15.55 3.63
N PHE A 107 4.46 14.35 4.03
CA PHE A 107 5.83 14.04 4.45
C PHE A 107 6.10 12.56 4.16
N ILE A 108 7.15 12.24 3.40
CA ILE A 108 7.75 10.89 3.45
C ILE A 108 8.36 10.83 4.86
N PRO A 109 7.88 9.96 5.79
CA PRO A 109 8.25 9.98 7.20
C PRO A 109 9.74 10.30 7.36
N PRO A 110 10.14 11.22 8.26
CA PRO A 110 11.54 11.35 8.52
C PRO A 110 11.87 10.02 9.17
N VAL A 111 12.73 9.27 8.48
CA VAL A 111 13.88 8.62 9.08
C VAL A 111 13.97 9.08 10.54
N PHE A 112 13.54 8.20 11.45
CA PHE A 112 13.53 8.31 12.91
C PHE A 112 13.88 9.70 13.50
N PRO A 113 13.02 10.31 14.36
CA PRO A 113 13.25 11.63 14.94
C PRO A 113 14.30 11.59 16.07
N GLY A 114 15.51 11.16 15.75
CA GLY A 114 16.69 11.11 16.60
C GLY A 114 17.89 10.94 15.70
N GLY A 115 18.65 12.00 15.45
CA GLY A 115 19.72 12.03 14.46
C GLY A 115 20.82 10.99 14.68
N TYR A 116 20.69 9.82 14.06
CA TYR A 116 21.72 8.79 13.99
C TYR A 116 22.03 8.39 12.53
N GLY A 117 22.55 9.36 11.76
CA GLY A 117 23.39 9.13 10.56
C GLY A 117 22.78 8.39 9.36
N ASP A 118 23.62 8.21 8.32
CA ASP A 118 23.25 7.62 7.01
C ASP A 118 22.63 6.20 7.12
N ARG A 119 22.94 5.47 8.19
CA ARG A 119 22.55 4.06 8.35
C ARG A 119 21.05 3.90 8.63
N GLU A 120 20.44 4.80 9.40
CA GLU A 120 19.00 4.77 9.65
C GLU A 120 18.21 5.21 8.42
N GLN A 121 18.75 6.18 7.67
CA GLN A 121 18.15 6.65 6.41
C GLN A 121 18.12 5.55 5.35
N ILE A 122 19.23 4.83 5.16
CA ILE A 122 19.30 3.70 4.23
C ILE A 122 18.26 2.63 4.58
N ARG A 123 18.03 2.34 5.87
CA ARG A 123 17.05 1.33 6.30
C ARG A 123 15.60 1.81 6.12
N SER A 124 15.32 3.09 6.33
CA SER A 124 14.01 3.67 6.00
C SER A 124 13.70 3.47 4.51
N LEU A 125 14.68 3.75 3.64
CA LEU A 125 14.56 3.51 2.21
C LEU A 125 14.33 2.03 1.87
N GLN A 126 14.96 1.09 2.59
CA GLN A 126 14.70 -0.35 2.41
C GLN A 126 13.25 -0.72 2.77
N LYS A 127 12.66 -0.15 3.82
CA LYS A 127 11.25 -0.38 4.18
C LYS A 127 10.31 0.14 3.10
N VAL A 128 10.55 1.36 2.63
CA VAL A 128 9.77 1.96 1.51
C VAL A 128 9.89 1.11 0.25
N ASN A 129 11.09 0.67 -0.10
CA ASN A 129 11.33 -0.19 -1.26
C ASN A 129 10.57 -1.53 -1.17
N LYS A 130 10.59 -2.18 0.01
CA LYS A 130 9.82 -3.42 0.25
C LYS A 130 8.31 -3.19 0.07
N ARG A 131 7.78 -2.06 0.54
CA ARG A 131 6.36 -1.72 0.39
C ARG A 131 6.00 -1.40 -1.06
N LEU A 132 6.83 -0.65 -1.77
CA LEU A 132 6.67 -0.38 -3.20
C LEU A 132 6.63 -1.68 -4.02
N HIS A 133 7.47 -2.66 -3.72
CA HIS A 133 7.40 -3.97 -4.38
C HIS A 133 6.10 -4.72 -4.09
N ALA A 134 5.55 -4.61 -2.87
CA ALA A 134 4.26 -5.19 -2.54
C ALA A 134 3.12 -4.51 -3.31
N VAL A 135 3.08 -3.17 -3.32
CA VAL A 135 2.09 -2.38 -4.08
C VAL A 135 2.16 -2.72 -5.58
N LEU A 136 3.36 -2.78 -6.15
CA LEU A 136 3.55 -3.17 -7.55
C LEU A 136 2.98 -4.57 -7.84
N ARG A 137 3.09 -5.51 -6.90
CA ARG A 137 2.51 -6.85 -7.05
C ARG A 137 0.99 -6.80 -7.00
N GLU A 138 0.42 -6.06 -6.04
CA GLU A 138 -1.03 -5.87 -5.91
C GLU A 138 -1.62 -5.24 -7.16
N GLU A 139 -1.00 -4.20 -7.71
CA GLU A 139 -1.44 -3.53 -8.94
C GLU A 139 -1.34 -4.45 -10.17
N LYS A 140 -0.27 -5.26 -10.27
CA LYS A 140 -0.17 -6.28 -11.32
C LYS A 140 -1.30 -7.30 -11.26
N GLU A 141 -1.67 -7.75 -10.06
CA GLU A 141 -2.78 -8.69 -9.89
C GLU A 141 -4.13 -8.04 -10.22
N LYS A 142 -4.33 -6.76 -9.87
CA LYS A 142 -5.52 -5.99 -10.32
C LYS A 142 -5.57 -5.87 -11.84
N ALA A 143 -4.46 -5.52 -12.48
CA ALA A 143 -4.37 -5.38 -13.94
C ALA A 143 -4.74 -6.70 -14.65
N LYS A 144 -4.26 -7.85 -14.16
CA LYS A 144 -4.65 -9.17 -14.69
C LYS A 144 -6.16 -9.41 -14.61
N LYS A 145 -6.79 -9.05 -13.49
CA LYS A 145 -8.25 -9.20 -13.32
C LYS A 145 -9.03 -8.31 -14.29
N TYR A 146 -8.58 -7.08 -14.49
CA TYR A 146 -9.19 -6.17 -15.46
C TYR A 146 -9.06 -6.70 -16.89
N LEU A 147 -7.89 -7.23 -17.24
CA LEU A 147 -7.64 -7.82 -18.55
C LEU A 147 -8.54 -9.04 -18.80
N ALA A 148 -8.62 -9.97 -17.84
CA ALA A 148 -9.51 -11.13 -17.94
C ALA A 148 -10.99 -10.73 -18.12
N ARG A 149 -11.45 -9.69 -17.40
CA ARG A 149 -12.81 -9.17 -17.55
C ARG A 149 -13.04 -8.52 -18.93
N ALA A 150 -12.03 -7.85 -19.47
CA ALA A 150 -12.11 -7.25 -20.80
C ALA A 150 -12.18 -8.35 -21.89
N GLU A 151 -11.37 -9.40 -21.77
CA GLU A 151 -11.42 -10.56 -22.67
C GLU A 151 -12.78 -11.27 -22.64
N GLU A 152 -13.38 -11.43 -21.45
CA GLU A 152 -14.73 -12.00 -21.32
C GLU A 152 -15.79 -11.14 -22.00
N ALA A 153 -15.74 -9.82 -21.83
CA ALA A 153 -16.66 -8.89 -22.48
C ALA A 153 -16.47 -8.85 -24.01
N GLU A 154 -15.23 -8.95 -24.49
CA GLU A 154 -14.92 -9.05 -25.92
C GLU A 154 -15.49 -10.34 -26.53
N ALA A 155 -15.34 -11.48 -25.84
CA ALA A 155 -15.91 -12.75 -26.27
C ALA A 155 -17.46 -12.73 -26.28
N GLU A 156 -18.08 -12.05 -25.31
CA GLU A 156 -19.54 -11.86 -25.28
C GLU A 156 -20.03 -11.01 -26.46
N LEU A 157 -19.34 -9.91 -26.76
CA LEU A 157 -19.65 -9.07 -27.92
C LEU A 157 -19.46 -9.82 -29.24
N GLN A 158 -18.38 -10.61 -29.36
CA GLN A 158 -18.12 -11.40 -30.56
C GLN A 158 -19.22 -12.44 -30.80
N ARG A 159 -19.72 -13.10 -29.74
CA ARG A 159 -20.87 -14.00 -29.84
C ARG A 159 -22.16 -13.31 -30.26
N LEU A 160 -22.40 -12.10 -29.77
CA LEU A 160 -23.57 -11.32 -30.17
C LEU A 160 -23.49 -10.89 -31.64
N LEU A 161 -22.30 -10.55 -32.13
CA LEU A 161 -22.08 -10.23 -33.53
C LEU A 161 -22.26 -11.45 -34.44
N GLU A 162 -21.69 -12.61 -34.07
CA GLU A 162 -21.86 -13.86 -34.83
C GLU A 162 -23.34 -14.28 -34.88
N GLY A 163 -24.08 -14.14 -33.78
CA GLY A 163 -25.53 -14.42 -33.76
C GLY A 163 -26.39 -13.42 -34.55
N LEU A 164 -25.86 -12.24 -34.90
CA LEU A 164 -26.53 -11.27 -35.78
C LEU A 164 -26.23 -11.54 -37.26
N GLU A 165 -25.07 -12.14 -37.58
CA GLU A 165 -24.70 -12.50 -38.96
C GLU A 165 -25.50 -13.71 -39.48
N ASP A 166 -25.96 -14.61 -38.60
CA ASP A 166 -26.79 -15.78 -38.97
C ASP A 166 -28.28 -15.44 -39.25
N GLU A 167 -28.75 -14.23 -38.91
CA GLU A 167 -30.16 -13.82 -39.09
C GLU A 167 -30.43 -13.07 -40.42
N ASP A 168 -29.40 -12.72 -41.19
CA ASP A 168 -29.53 -11.96 -42.46
C ASP A 168 -29.45 -12.84 -43.74
N ASP A 169 -29.32 -14.17 -43.60
CA ASP A 169 -29.08 -15.11 -44.74
C ASP A 169 -30.30 -15.98 -45.14
N GLU A 170 -31.54 -15.63 -44.76
CA GLU A 170 -32.76 -16.25 -45.30
C GLU A 170 -33.79 -15.21 -45.81
N GLU A 171 -33.49 -14.51 -46.92
CA GLU A 171 -34.55 -14.10 -47.86
C GLU A 171 -33.98 -13.78 -49.27
N GLY A 172 -33.46 -14.82 -49.92
CA GLY A 172 -33.26 -14.83 -51.37
C GLY A 172 -34.18 -15.85 -52.01
N GLY A 173 -35.27 -15.41 -52.65
CA GLY A 173 -36.06 -16.31 -53.49
C GLY A 173 -37.47 -15.85 -53.89
N ASP A 174 -37.54 -14.99 -54.91
CA ASP A 174 -38.37 -15.17 -56.10
C ASP A 174 -39.92 -15.27 -55.98
N SER A 175 -40.61 -14.23 -56.44
CA SER A 175 -41.95 -14.33 -57.06
C SER A 175 -42.33 -13.01 -57.73
N GLU A 176 -42.32 -13.08 -59.06
CA GLU A 176 -42.64 -12.10 -60.10
C GLU A 176 -44.01 -11.40 -59.98
N GLU A 177 -44.05 -10.17 -60.53
CA GLU A 177 -45.17 -9.48 -61.25
C GLU A 177 -46.45 -9.12 -60.44
N GLU A 178 -47.07 -7.94 -60.53
CA GLU A 178 -47.16 -6.89 -61.57
C GLU A 178 -47.85 -5.63 -60.97
N ASP A 179 -47.83 -4.52 -61.74
CA ASP A 179 -48.69 -3.30 -61.68
C ASP A 179 -48.30 -2.17 -60.71
N GLU A 180 -47.60 -1.12 -61.15
CA GLU A 180 -48.02 0.05 -61.97
C GLU A 180 -48.33 1.30 -61.10
N ASP A 181 -47.58 2.36 -61.42
CA ASP A 181 -47.85 3.80 -61.25
C ASP A 181 -47.91 4.43 -59.84
N ASP A 182 -46.90 5.24 -59.50
CA ASP A 182 -47.03 6.71 -59.55
C ASP A 182 -45.87 7.45 -58.85
N ASP A 183 -45.37 8.46 -59.57
CA ASP A 183 -44.73 9.72 -59.15
C ASP A 183 -43.44 9.74 -58.29
N TYR A 184 -42.44 10.39 -58.90
CA TYR A 184 -41.28 11.02 -58.29
C TYR A 184 -41.70 11.99 -57.17
N ASP A 185 -41.14 11.88 -55.96
CA ASP A 185 -40.65 13.07 -55.26
C ASP A 185 -39.65 12.78 -54.12
N GLU A 186 -38.64 13.64 -54.06
CA GLU A 186 -37.44 13.61 -53.24
C GLU A 186 -37.71 13.89 -51.74
N GLU A 187 -37.78 12.89 -50.86
CA GLU A 187 -37.69 13.15 -49.39
C GLU A 187 -36.86 12.13 -48.58
N GLU A 188 -35.81 11.55 -49.19
CA GLU A 188 -34.87 10.63 -48.51
C GLU A 188 -33.79 11.33 -47.66
N GLU A 189 -33.82 12.66 -47.48
CA GLU A 189 -32.77 13.38 -46.71
C GLU A 189 -33.16 13.83 -45.28
N ASN A 190 -34.43 13.75 -44.86
CA ASN A 190 -34.86 14.40 -43.61
C ASN A 190 -35.01 13.52 -42.36
N ARG A 191 -34.69 12.21 -42.42
CA ARG A 191 -34.77 11.32 -41.24
C ARG A 191 -33.47 11.16 -40.42
N LYS A 192 -32.32 11.65 -40.91
CA LYS A 192 -31.03 11.63 -40.17
C LYS A 192 -30.79 12.82 -39.22
N ARG A 193 -31.68 13.82 -39.17
CA ARG A 193 -31.51 15.05 -38.34
C ARG A 193 -32.28 15.08 -37.01
N LYS A 194 -32.75 13.94 -36.51
CA LYS A 194 -33.43 13.83 -35.19
C LYS A 194 -32.58 13.18 -34.09
N ARG A 195 -31.25 13.35 -34.14
CA ARG A 195 -30.40 13.24 -32.93
C ARG A 195 -30.65 14.48 -32.06
N ARG A 196 -31.60 14.30 -31.14
CA ARG A 196 -31.84 15.12 -29.93
C ARG A 196 -30.51 15.69 -29.42
N LYS A 197 -30.28 17.00 -29.53
CA LYS A 197 -30.47 17.95 -28.43
C LYS A 197 -30.29 17.28 -27.06
N ILE A 198 -29.04 17.20 -26.63
CA ILE A 198 -28.72 17.27 -25.20
C ILE A 198 -28.32 18.72 -24.99
N ASP A 199 -29.29 19.49 -24.52
CA ASP A 199 -29.07 20.81 -23.98
C ASP A 199 -28.22 20.71 -22.70
N GLY A 200 -27.27 21.63 -22.58
CA GLY A 200 -27.10 22.46 -21.39
C GLY A 200 -26.49 21.82 -20.14
N GLY A 201 -25.21 22.13 -19.90
CA GLY A 201 -24.58 21.89 -18.61
C GLY A 201 -23.13 22.38 -18.48
N ASP A 202 -22.76 23.45 -19.19
CA ASP A 202 -21.48 24.14 -19.00
C ASP A 202 -21.57 25.04 -17.76
N ASN A 203 -21.25 24.49 -16.59
CA ASN A 203 -21.02 25.29 -15.39
C ASN A 203 -19.54 25.63 -15.31
N GLY A 204 -19.19 26.74 -15.98
CA GLY A 204 -17.90 27.41 -15.82
C GLY A 204 -17.65 27.82 -14.37
N VAL A 205 -16.75 27.11 -13.70
CA VAL A 205 -16.03 27.65 -12.54
C VAL A 205 -14.77 28.30 -13.08
N ARG A 206 -14.79 29.63 -13.20
CA ARG A 206 -13.58 30.42 -13.41
C ARG A 206 -12.70 30.27 -12.17
N GLU A 207 -11.65 29.47 -12.28
CA GLU A 207 -10.52 29.51 -11.36
C GLU A 207 -9.80 30.85 -11.51
N THR A 208 -10.08 31.79 -10.62
CA THR A 208 -9.18 32.93 -10.38
C THR A 208 -8.03 32.45 -9.49
N ILE A 209 -6.94 32.04 -10.12
CA ILE A 209 -5.65 31.81 -9.47
C ILE A 209 -5.12 33.17 -9.01
N HIS A 210 -5.30 33.50 -7.73
CA HIS A 210 -4.57 34.62 -7.12
C HIS A 210 -3.15 34.17 -6.79
N CYS A 211 -2.21 34.43 -7.70
CA CYS A 211 -0.79 34.43 -7.40
C CYS A 211 -0.49 35.56 -6.40
N SER A 212 -0.31 35.23 -5.12
CA SER A 212 0.39 36.13 -4.18
C SER A 212 1.72 35.49 -3.82
N GLN A 213 2.79 36.09 -4.32
CA GLN A 213 4.17 35.76 -3.99
C GLN A 213 4.45 35.99 -2.50
N PRO A 214 5.36 35.21 -1.89
CA PRO A 214 5.75 35.36 -0.49
C PRO A 214 6.53 36.66 -0.29
N GLY A 215 5.97 37.55 0.54
CA GLY A 215 6.67 38.72 1.04
C GLY A 215 7.78 38.31 2.00
N ALA A 216 9.02 38.43 1.56
CA ALA A 216 10.19 38.50 2.42
C ALA A 216 10.02 39.69 3.39
N ARG A 217 10.10 39.43 4.71
CA ARG A 217 10.42 40.48 5.68
C ARG A 217 11.52 40.01 6.61
N THR A 218 12.64 40.69 6.43
CA THR A 218 13.88 40.67 7.18
C THR A 218 13.71 41.03 8.65
N ARG A 219 14.56 40.40 9.47
CA ARG A 219 14.92 40.80 10.84
C ARG A 219 15.03 42.31 11.06
N LYS A 220 14.60 42.77 12.24
CA LYS A 220 15.43 43.51 13.19
C LYS A 220 14.98 43.18 14.60
#